data_AF-A0A529M884-F1
#
_entry.id   AF-A0A529M884-F1
#
_cell.length_a   1.000
_cell.length_b   1.000
_cell.length_c   1.000
_cell.angle_alpha   90.00
_cell.angle_beta   90.00
_cell.angle_gamma   90.00
#
_symmetry.space_group_name_H-M   'P 1'
#
loop_
_entity.id
_entity.type
_entity.pdbx_description
1 polymer ?
#
loop_
_entity_poly.entity_id
_entity_poly.type
_entity_poly.pdbx_seq_one_letter_code
_entity_poly.pdbx_strand_id
1 'polypeptide(L)'
;MPLKFIKPMEPELVDTPPQGDEWLHEIKFDGYRTQIIKDENGIRLFTKNGYDWTGRYIELAGEAEAIEAESFIIDGETITVDEAGRSDFHALQSAVTRRKPSRDLYLVAFDLLHLNGHDLRNMPVEDRREILQALIPAVGRIQVSKAMPGTGDAVYHLVDRAGLEGMVSKRKDSVYRSGPTMNWRKIKCYAEKEMDIIGVQREAGKPAMVLMADKGRYAGGAFVAFKADKRQRLWDRVQGKVGGPVPIGLKKEKAEWLKPGLVGRVRFLKGEEKLRHAKLLDYREE
;
A
#
# COMPACT_ATOMS: atom_id res chain seq x y z
N MET A 1 -10.94 -23.79 -21.93
CA MET A 1 -11.12 -24.19 -20.52
C MET A 1 -11.23 -22.93 -19.67
N PRO A 2 -12.25 -22.80 -18.82
CA PRO A 2 -12.46 -21.61 -18.02
C PRO A 2 -11.36 -21.44 -16.97
N LEU A 3 -10.63 -20.34 -17.07
CA LEU A 3 -9.69 -19.89 -16.07
C LEU A 3 -10.45 -19.32 -14.86
N LYS A 4 -9.88 -19.56 -13.68
CA LYS A 4 -10.47 -19.18 -12.40
C LYS A 4 -9.55 -18.23 -11.67
N PHE A 5 -10.16 -17.38 -10.85
CA PHE A 5 -9.44 -16.54 -9.90
C PHE A 5 -8.48 -17.37 -9.03
N ILE A 6 -7.23 -16.92 -8.96
CA ILE A 6 -6.18 -17.51 -8.14
C ILE A 6 -5.97 -16.59 -6.95
N LYS A 7 -6.17 -17.13 -5.73
CA LYS A 7 -5.92 -16.37 -4.50
C LYS A 7 -4.50 -15.79 -4.53
N PRO A 8 -4.29 -14.49 -4.22
CA PRO A 8 -2.99 -13.90 -4.43
C PRO A 8 -1.90 -14.43 -3.49
N MET A 9 -0.65 -14.43 -3.97
CA MET A 9 0.57 -14.61 -3.17
C MET A 9 0.86 -13.31 -2.40
N GLU A 10 1.07 -13.40 -1.09
CA GLU A 10 1.13 -12.23 -0.20
C GLU A 10 2.55 -12.01 0.35
N PRO A 11 3.21 -10.88 0.04
CA PRO A 11 4.53 -10.60 0.56
C PRO A 11 4.51 -10.36 2.07
N GLU A 12 5.47 -10.94 2.78
CA GLU A 12 5.69 -10.69 4.21
C GLU A 12 6.31 -9.31 4.47
N LEU A 13 5.92 -8.66 5.56
CA LEU A 13 6.48 -7.36 5.95
C LEU A 13 7.84 -7.57 6.63
N VAL A 14 8.85 -6.81 6.20
CA VAL A 14 10.19 -6.82 6.80
C VAL A 14 10.65 -5.42 7.16
N ASP A 15 11.55 -5.32 8.15
CA ASP A 15 12.08 -4.03 8.63
C ASP A 15 13.29 -3.55 7.82
N THR A 16 14.02 -4.47 7.17
CA THR A 16 15.20 -4.16 6.36
C THR A 16 15.11 -4.82 4.98
N PRO A 17 15.63 -4.16 3.92
CA PRO A 17 15.75 -4.79 2.60
C PRO A 17 16.50 -6.12 2.67
N PRO A 18 16.05 -7.17 1.96
CA PRO A 18 16.88 -8.35 1.76
C PRO A 18 18.10 -8.01 0.92
N GLN A 19 19.20 -8.70 1.20
CA GLN A 19 20.50 -8.53 0.52
C GLN A 19 20.75 -9.71 -0.42
N GLY A 20 21.63 -9.48 -1.40
CA GLY A 20 22.09 -10.50 -2.35
C GLY A 20 21.42 -10.41 -3.72
N ASP A 21 22.14 -10.89 -4.73
CA ASP A 21 21.75 -10.80 -6.14
C ASP A 21 20.62 -11.77 -6.50
N GLU A 22 20.20 -12.64 -5.58
CA GLU A 22 19.06 -13.53 -5.79
C GLU A 22 17.70 -12.82 -5.64
N TRP A 23 17.71 -11.54 -5.27
CA TRP A 23 16.54 -10.69 -5.17
C TRP A 23 16.41 -9.75 -6.36
N LEU A 24 15.18 -9.53 -6.80
CA LEU A 24 14.81 -8.38 -7.60
C LEU A 24 13.96 -7.44 -6.76
N HIS A 25 14.05 -6.13 -7.00
CA HIS A 25 13.37 -5.10 -6.21
C HIS A 25 12.45 -4.27 -7.11
N GLU A 26 11.19 -4.12 -6.72
CA GLU A 26 10.19 -3.35 -7.44
C GLU A 26 9.58 -2.29 -6.53
N ILE A 27 9.10 -1.19 -7.11
CA ILE A 27 8.32 -0.20 -6.37
C ILE A 27 7.06 -0.88 -5.82
N LYS A 28 6.76 -0.61 -4.54
CA LYS A 28 5.47 -0.96 -3.97
C LYS A 28 4.49 0.14 -4.34
N PHE A 29 3.56 -0.19 -5.22
CA PHE A 29 2.44 0.67 -5.56
C PHE A 29 1.36 0.61 -4.47
N ASP A 30 0.73 1.75 -4.22
CA ASP A 30 -0.41 1.85 -3.30
C ASP A 30 -1.70 1.91 -4.10
N GLY A 31 -2.50 0.85 -4.03
CA GLY A 31 -3.70 0.73 -4.83
C GLY A 31 -4.57 -0.46 -4.46
N TYR A 32 -5.27 -1.01 -5.44
CA TYR A 32 -6.06 -2.23 -5.29
C TYR A 32 -5.51 -3.35 -6.15
N ARG A 33 -4.96 -4.37 -5.48
CA ARG A 33 -4.56 -5.61 -6.14
C ARG A 33 -5.67 -6.19 -6.98
N THR A 34 -5.35 -6.39 -8.25
CA THR A 34 -6.28 -6.74 -9.31
C THR A 34 -5.70 -7.88 -10.15
N GLN A 35 -6.49 -8.92 -10.37
CA GLN A 35 -6.15 -10.02 -11.25
C GLN A 35 -6.98 -9.94 -12.53
N ILE A 36 -6.30 -9.87 -13.68
CA ILE A 36 -6.94 -9.88 -14.99
C ILE A 36 -6.96 -11.31 -15.51
N ILE A 37 -8.11 -11.77 -15.99
CA ILE A 37 -8.30 -13.09 -16.59
C ILE A 37 -8.91 -12.94 -17.97
N LYS A 38 -8.22 -13.46 -18.99
CA LYS A 38 -8.75 -13.62 -20.36
C LYS A 38 -8.83 -15.11 -20.67
N ASP A 39 -9.98 -15.57 -21.15
CA ASP A 39 -10.21 -16.93 -21.66
C ASP A 39 -11.42 -16.94 -22.61
N GLU A 40 -11.97 -18.13 -22.89
CA GLU A 40 -13.17 -18.31 -23.72
C GLU A 40 -14.44 -17.58 -23.23
N ASN A 41 -14.47 -17.13 -21.97
CA ASN A 41 -15.57 -16.35 -21.40
C ASN A 41 -15.32 -14.84 -21.48
N GLY A 42 -14.25 -14.41 -22.13
CA GLY A 42 -13.84 -13.01 -22.26
C GLY A 42 -13.04 -12.48 -21.07
N ILE A 43 -12.83 -11.16 -21.06
CA ILE A 43 -12.05 -10.46 -20.05
C ILE A 43 -12.80 -10.25 -18.74
N ARG A 44 -12.16 -10.58 -17.62
CA ARG A 44 -12.67 -10.35 -16.26
C ARG A 44 -11.57 -9.80 -15.35
N LEU A 45 -11.90 -8.84 -14.49
CA LEU A 45 -10.98 -8.25 -13.53
C LEU A 45 -11.47 -8.45 -12.11
N PHE A 46 -10.68 -9.14 -11.31
CA PHE A 46 -11.02 -9.50 -9.94
C PHE A 46 -10.21 -8.70 -8.93
N THR A 47 -10.85 -8.28 -7.84
CA THR A 47 -10.15 -7.75 -6.67
C THR A 47 -9.32 -8.82 -5.97
N LYS A 48 -8.45 -8.41 -5.04
CA LYS A 48 -7.72 -9.30 -4.11
C LYS A 48 -8.56 -10.44 -3.51
N ASN A 49 -9.84 -10.21 -3.26
CA ASN A 49 -10.75 -11.16 -2.61
C ASN A 49 -11.63 -11.93 -3.60
N GLY A 50 -11.40 -11.81 -4.91
CA GLY A 50 -12.14 -12.54 -5.94
C GLY A 50 -13.47 -11.91 -6.33
N TYR A 51 -13.77 -10.67 -5.90
CA TYR A 51 -14.95 -9.95 -6.40
C TYR A 51 -14.72 -9.45 -7.82
N ASP A 52 -15.67 -9.72 -8.72
CA ASP A 52 -15.65 -9.23 -10.10
C ASP A 52 -15.93 -7.73 -10.15
N TRP A 53 -14.93 -6.97 -10.60
CA TRP A 53 -14.95 -5.52 -10.76
C TRP A 53 -14.81 -5.11 -12.23
N THR A 54 -15.06 -6.01 -13.18
CA THR A 54 -14.92 -5.75 -14.63
C THR A 54 -15.68 -4.50 -15.06
N GLY A 55 -16.93 -4.33 -14.61
CA GLY A 55 -17.73 -3.14 -14.93
C GLY A 55 -17.20 -1.83 -14.32
N ARG A 56 -16.47 -1.88 -13.19
CA ARG A 56 -15.81 -0.70 -12.60
C ARG A 56 -14.51 -0.36 -13.33
N TYR A 57 -13.88 -1.36 -13.93
CA TYR A 57 -12.60 -1.26 -14.64
C TYR A 57 -12.76 -1.37 -16.16
N ILE A 58 -13.88 -0.87 -16.72
CA ILE A 58 -14.23 -1.11 -18.13
C ILE A 58 -13.15 -0.64 -19.13
N GLU A 59 -12.46 0.46 -18.84
CA GLU A 59 -11.38 0.97 -19.69
C GLU A 59 -10.16 0.03 -19.66
N LEU A 60 -9.80 -0.49 -18.47
CA LEU A 60 -8.74 -1.50 -18.33
C LEU A 60 -9.15 -2.84 -18.95
N ALA A 61 -10.43 -3.21 -18.86
CA ALA A 61 -10.97 -4.40 -19.49
C ALA A 61 -10.85 -4.34 -21.02
N GLY A 62 -11.21 -3.20 -21.61
CA GLY A 62 -11.07 -2.97 -23.05
C GLY A 62 -9.61 -3.03 -23.51
N GLU A 63 -8.69 -2.44 -22.76
CA GLU A 63 -7.26 -2.50 -23.09
C GLU A 63 -6.69 -3.92 -22.91
N ALA A 64 -7.09 -4.65 -21.86
CA ALA A 64 -6.64 -6.01 -21.64
C ALA A 64 -7.19 -6.99 -22.70
N GLU A 65 -8.39 -6.73 -23.24
CA GLU A 65 -8.95 -7.52 -24.35
C GLU A 65 -8.06 -7.44 -25.60
N ALA A 66 -7.45 -6.28 -25.86
CA ALA A 66 -6.56 -6.04 -27.00
C ALA A 66 -5.18 -6.70 -26.88
N ILE A 67 -4.83 -7.30 -25.73
CA ILE A 67 -3.58 -8.06 -25.58
C ILE A 67 -3.64 -9.30 -26.46
N GLU A 68 -2.63 -9.48 -27.31
CA GLU A 68 -2.48 -10.59 -28.27
C GLU A 68 -2.13 -11.91 -27.56
N ALA A 69 -3.14 -12.52 -26.95
CA ALA A 69 -3.07 -13.86 -26.36
C ALA A 69 -4.46 -14.48 -26.32
N GLU A 70 -4.52 -15.81 -26.46
CA GLU A 70 -5.76 -16.59 -26.40
C GLU A 70 -6.29 -16.65 -24.97
N SER A 71 -5.40 -16.80 -23.99
CA SER A 71 -5.78 -16.81 -22.58
C SER A 71 -4.63 -16.42 -21.66
N PHE A 72 -4.92 -15.72 -20.56
CA PHE A 72 -3.92 -15.36 -19.56
C PHE A 72 -4.51 -15.09 -18.19
N ILE A 73 -3.64 -15.13 -17.17
CA ILE A 73 -3.92 -14.58 -15.83
C ILE A 73 -2.78 -13.66 -15.44
N ILE A 74 -3.05 -12.37 -15.30
CA ILE A 74 -2.09 -11.34 -14.88
C ILE A 74 -2.41 -10.88 -13.47
N ASP A 75 -1.40 -10.76 -12.62
CA ASP A 75 -1.51 -10.18 -11.27
C ASP A 75 -0.86 -8.79 -11.27
N GLY A 76 -1.58 -7.80 -10.74
CA GLY A 76 -1.18 -6.40 -10.80
C GLY A 76 -1.82 -5.54 -9.73
N GLU A 77 -1.47 -4.26 -9.71
CA GLU A 77 -2.03 -3.26 -8.81
C GLU A 77 -2.76 -2.19 -9.63
N THR A 78 -4.06 -2.03 -9.42
CA THR A 78 -4.80 -0.91 -10.02
C THR A 78 -4.55 0.35 -9.20
N ILE A 79 -4.12 1.41 -9.86
CA ILE A 79 -3.76 2.70 -9.25
C ILE A 79 -4.39 3.87 -10.02
N THR A 80 -4.40 5.02 -9.36
CA THR A 80 -4.43 6.34 -10.03
C THR A 80 -3.10 7.03 -9.75
N VAL A 81 -2.70 7.97 -10.61
CA VAL A 81 -1.45 8.72 -10.44
C VAL A 81 -1.69 10.21 -10.22
N ASP A 82 -0.84 10.85 -9.41
CA ASP A 82 -0.80 12.30 -9.25
C ASP A 82 -0.05 12.98 -10.42
N GLU A 83 0.04 14.31 -10.41
CA GLU A 83 0.76 15.10 -11.42
C GLU A 83 2.27 14.75 -11.50
N ALA A 84 2.83 14.18 -10.42
CA ALA A 84 4.21 13.73 -10.36
C ALA A 84 4.36 12.23 -10.74
N GLY A 85 3.29 11.56 -11.14
CA GLY A 85 3.27 10.15 -11.54
C GLY A 85 3.27 9.14 -10.38
N ARG A 86 3.04 9.57 -9.14
CA ARG A 86 3.01 8.72 -7.95
C ARG A 86 1.61 8.17 -7.72
N SER A 87 1.51 6.95 -7.18
CA SER A 87 0.21 6.35 -6.87
C SER A 87 -0.54 7.18 -5.82
N ASP A 88 -1.80 7.52 -6.11
CA ASP A 88 -2.69 8.27 -5.21
C ASP A 88 -3.87 7.38 -4.78
N PHE A 89 -3.81 6.86 -3.56
CA PHE A 89 -4.84 5.96 -3.02
C PHE A 89 -6.20 6.65 -2.82
N HIS A 90 -6.21 7.94 -2.49
CA HIS A 90 -7.44 8.70 -2.24
C HIS A 90 -8.19 8.99 -3.55
N ALA A 91 -7.44 9.39 -4.58
CA ALA A 91 -7.97 9.52 -5.93
C ALA A 91 -8.52 8.19 -6.44
N LEU A 92 -7.84 7.07 -6.16
CA LEU A 92 -8.32 5.73 -6.52
C LEU A 92 -9.65 5.40 -5.85
N GLN A 93 -9.77 5.62 -4.53
CA GLN A 93 -11.02 5.37 -3.80
C GLN A 93 -12.19 6.18 -4.39
N SER A 94 -11.92 7.42 -4.78
CA SER A 94 -12.91 8.26 -5.46
C SER A 94 -13.23 7.74 -6.86
N ALA A 95 -12.22 7.34 -7.63
CA ALA A 95 -12.36 6.84 -9.00
C ALA A 95 -13.24 5.59 -9.08
N VAL A 96 -13.05 4.62 -8.17
CA VAL A 96 -13.76 3.33 -8.21
C VAL A 96 -15.17 3.36 -7.61
N THR A 97 -15.50 4.39 -6.83
CA THR A 97 -16.82 4.56 -6.18
C THR A 97 -17.77 5.43 -6.99
N ARG A 98 -17.28 6.14 -8.01
CA ARG A 98 -18.09 6.92 -8.94
C ARG A 98 -19.09 6.02 -9.69
N ARG A 99 -20.25 6.61 -10.00
CA ARG A 99 -21.31 5.94 -10.77
C ARG A 99 -20.90 5.68 -12.22
N LYS A 100 -20.05 6.54 -12.79
CA LYS A 100 -19.45 6.36 -14.11
C LYS A 100 -18.02 5.81 -13.93
N PRO A 101 -17.60 4.81 -14.74
CA PRO A 101 -16.24 4.31 -14.72
C PRO A 101 -15.21 5.44 -14.93
N SER A 102 -14.11 5.37 -14.18
CA SER A 102 -13.03 6.35 -14.28
C SER A 102 -12.10 6.04 -15.45
N ARG A 103 -11.62 7.09 -16.12
CA ARG A 103 -10.58 7.01 -17.15
C ARG A 103 -9.18 7.26 -16.60
N ASP A 104 -9.04 7.44 -15.29
CA ASP A 104 -7.76 7.79 -14.66
C ASP A 104 -7.07 6.57 -14.03
N LEU A 105 -7.60 5.37 -14.30
CA LEU A 105 -7.07 4.12 -13.78
C LEU A 105 -5.94 3.59 -14.66
N TYR A 106 -4.89 3.14 -13.99
CA TYR A 106 -3.78 2.38 -14.54
C TYR A 106 -3.72 1.04 -13.82
N LEU A 107 -3.19 0.02 -14.48
CA LEU A 107 -2.86 -1.25 -13.84
C LEU A 107 -1.37 -1.49 -14.00
N VAL A 108 -0.68 -1.62 -12.87
CA VAL A 108 0.73 -2.01 -12.86
C VAL A 108 0.83 -3.52 -12.66
N ALA A 109 0.99 -4.25 -13.77
CA ALA A 109 1.16 -5.69 -13.81
C ALA A 109 2.54 -6.08 -13.27
N PHE A 110 2.60 -7.05 -12.35
CA PHE A 110 3.85 -7.44 -11.70
C PHE A 110 4.11 -8.95 -11.73
N ASP A 111 3.17 -9.76 -12.22
CA ASP A 111 3.31 -11.21 -12.42
C ASP A 111 2.37 -11.76 -13.51
N LEU A 112 2.74 -12.91 -14.08
CA LEU A 112 1.96 -13.66 -15.06
C LEU A 112 1.81 -15.11 -14.58
N LEU A 113 0.58 -15.55 -14.35
CA LEU A 113 0.29 -16.84 -13.72
C LEU A 113 -0.09 -17.92 -14.74
N HIS A 114 -0.59 -17.51 -15.91
CA HIS A 114 -1.01 -18.40 -16.98
C HIS A 114 -0.88 -17.70 -18.33
N LEU A 115 -0.54 -18.44 -19.39
CA LEU A 115 -0.53 -17.97 -20.77
C LEU A 115 -0.85 -19.12 -21.74
N ASN A 116 -1.84 -18.93 -22.62
CA ASN A 116 -2.18 -19.82 -23.74
C ASN A 116 -2.21 -21.33 -23.38
N GLY A 117 -2.95 -21.66 -22.33
CA GLY A 117 -3.11 -23.03 -21.83
C GLY A 117 -2.00 -23.53 -20.89
N HIS A 118 -0.95 -22.73 -20.64
CA HIS A 118 0.16 -23.09 -19.76
C HIS A 118 0.04 -22.40 -18.39
N ASP A 119 0.00 -23.20 -17.31
CA ASP A 119 0.14 -22.71 -15.94
C ASP A 119 1.60 -22.40 -15.63
N LEU A 120 1.91 -21.11 -15.44
CA LEU A 120 3.27 -20.63 -15.25
C LEU A 120 3.68 -20.59 -13.78
N ARG A 121 2.77 -20.87 -12.83
CA ARG A 121 3.02 -20.69 -11.39
C ARG A 121 4.16 -21.53 -10.83
N ASN A 122 4.60 -22.57 -11.53
CA ASN A 122 5.75 -23.40 -11.17
C ASN A 122 7.08 -22.91 -11.76
N MET A 123 7.07 -21.89 -12.62
CA MET A 123 8.28 -21.25 -13.14
C MET A 123 8.85 -20.24 -12.14
N PRO A 124 10.16 -19.96 -12.16
CA PRO A 124 10.78 -18.82 -11.52
C PRO A 124 10.08 -17.49 -11.83
N VAL A 125 10.03 -16.56 -10.87
CA VAL A 125 9.38 -15.25 -11.08
C VAL A 125 10.13 -14.39 -12.09
N GLU A 126 11.45 -14.57 -12.23
CA GLU A 126 12.22 -13.87 -13.26
C GLU A 126 11.72 -14.24 -14.67
N ASP A 127 11.54 -15.53 -14.96
CA ASP A 127 11.05 -16.01 -16.25
C ASP A 127 9.61 -15.54 -16.50
N ARG A 128 8.72 -15.64 -15.50
CA ARG A 128 7.33 -15.17 -15.63
C ARG A 128 7.25 -13.68 -15.95
N ARG A 129 8.16 -12.88 -15.37
CA ARG A 129 8.23 -11.43 -15.60
C ARG A 129 8.80 -11.09 -16.96
N GLU A 130 9.78 -11.84 -17.46
CA GLU A 130 10.29 -11.66 -18.82
C GLU A 130 9.17 -11.90 -19.85
N ILE A 131 8.41 -12.99 -19.68
CA ILE A 131 7.25 -13.29 -20.53
C ILE A 131 6.18 -12.19 -20.42
N LEU A 132 5.87 -11.73 -19.19
CA LEU A 132 4.94 -10.62 -18.98
C LEU A 132 5.39 -9.35 -19.71
N GLN A 133 6.69 -9.05 -19.65
CA GLN A 133 7.26 -7.85 -20.28
C GLN A 133 7.16 -7.90 -21.81
N ALA A 134 7.28 -9.08 -22.41
CA ALA A 134 7.08 -9.27 -23.85
C ALA A 134 5.60 -9.24 -24.26
N LEU A 135 4.70 -9.68 -23.37
CA LEU A 135 3.26 -9.75 -23.64
C LEU A 135 2.57 -8.39 -23.61
N ILE A 136 3.00 -7.49 -22.71
CA ILE A 136 2.35 -6.19 -22.50
C ILE A 136 2.95 -5.13 -23.42
N PRO A 137 2.12 -4.42 -24.23
CA PRO A 137 2.59 -3.30 -25.04
C PRO A 137 3.28 -2.22 -24.20
N ALA A 138 4.28 -1.56 -24.78
CA ALA A 138 5.07 -0.54 -24.08
C ALA A 138 4.26 0.74 -23.76
N VAL A 139 3.12 0.93 -24.41
CA VAL A 139 2.22 2.09 -24.24
C VAL A 139 0.84 1.60 -23.84
N GLY A 140 0.20 2.31 -22.93
CA GLY A 140 -1.11 1.93 -22.40
C GLY A 140 -1.27 2.26 -20.92
N ARG A 141 -2.44 1.92 -20.41
CA ARG A 141 -2.81 1.98 -18.98
C ARG A 141 -2.38 0.73 -18.23
N ILE A 142 -2.22 -0.39 -18.93
CA ILE A 142 -1.63 -1.61 -18.40
C ILE A 142 -0.12 -1.53 -18.61
N GLN A 143 0.64 -1.43 -17.53
CA GLN A 143 2.08 -1.27 -17.56
C GLN A 143 2.75 -2.34 -16.72
N VAL A 144 3.96 -2.76 -17.10
CA VAL A 144 4.73 -3.73 -16.33
C VAL A 144 5.54 -3.02 -15.26
N SER A 145 5.40 -3.48 -14.01
CA SER A 145 6.26 -3.09 -12.89
C SER A 145 7.72 -3.41 -13.23
N LYS A 146 8.59 -2.42 -13.31
CA LYS A 146 10.01 -2.61 -13.61
C LYS A 146 10.80 -2.95 -12.36
N ALA A 147 11.71 -3.92 -12.49
CA ALA A 147 12.71 -4.15 -11.46
C ALA A 147 13.73 -3.01 -11.48
N MET A 148 14.05 -2.49 -10.31
CA MET A 148 15.03 -1.43 -10.12
C MET A 148 16.44 -2.02 -10.06
N PRO A 149 17.43 -1.44 -10.77
CA PRO A 149 18.81 -1.89 -10.69
C PRO A 149 19.43 -1.54 -9.33
N GLY A 150 20.36 -2.37 -8.87
CA GLY A 150 21.15 -2.15 -7.65
C GLY A 150 20.70 -2.97 -6.44
N THR A 151 21.42 -2.81 -5.34
CA THR A 151 21.17 -3.51 -4.07
C THR A 151 19.87 -3.05 -3.41
N GLY A 152 19.26 -3.91 -2.59
CA GLY A 152 18.05 -3.59 -1.85
C GLY A 152 18.12 -2.29 -1.03
N ASP A 153 19.26 -2.00 -0.38
CA ASP A 153 19.42 -0.77 0.41
C ASP A 153 19.44 0.50 -0.46
N ALA A 154 20.14 0.45 -1.60
CA ALA A 154 20.17 1.55 -2.55
C ALA A 154 18.79 1.82 -3.16
N VAL A 155 18.08 0.76 -3.56
CA VAL A 155 16.71 0.87 -4.09
C VAL A 155 15.78 1.44 -3.01
N TYR A 156 15.83 0.91 -1.78
CA TYR A 156 15.02 1.41 -0.68
C TYR A 156 15.29 2.89 -0.40
N HIS A 157 16.56 3.30 -0.36
CA HIS A 157 16.94 4.70 -0.17
C HIS A 157 16.33 5.62 -1.23
N LEU A 158 16.38 5.23 -2.51
CA LEU A 158 15.81 6.01 -3.61
C LEU A 158 14.28 6.06 -3.54
N VAL A 159 13.62 4.93 -3.26
CA VAL A 159 12.17 4.84 -3.07
C VAL A 159 11.71 5.74 -1.91
N ASP A 160 12.44 5.72 -0.80
CA ASP A 160 12.14 6.55 0.37
C ASP A 160 12.29 8.05 0.06
N ARG A 161 13.37 8.42 -0.64
CA ARG A 161 13.65 9.80 -1.09
C ARG A 161 12.63 10.31 -2.11
N ALA A 162 12.12 9.43 -2.97
CA ALA A 162 11.06 9.74 -3.93
C ALA A 162 9.67 9.90 -3.27
N GLY A 163 9.54 9.60 -1.97
CA GLY A 163 8.28 9.70 -1.25
C GLY A 163 7.28 8.60 -1.60
N LEU A 164 7.75 7.47 -2.12
CA LEU A 164 6.93 6.31 -2.48
C LEU A 164 6.61 5.46 -1.25
N GLU A 165 5.56 4.63 -1.33
CA GLU A 165 5.08 3.83 -0.18
C GLU A 165 6.13 2.82 0.32
N GLY A 166 6.94 2.28 -0.58
CA GLY A 166 7.90 1.24 -0.26
C GLY A 166 8.36 0.47 -1.48
N MET A 167 8.93 -0.70 -1.23
CA MET A 167 9.34 -1.63 -2.28
C MET A 167 8.95 -3.07 -1.94
N VAL A 168 8.80 -3.88 -2.98
CA VAL A 168 8.63 -5.34 -2.87
C VAL A 168 9.86 -6.00 -3.46
N SER A 169 10.49 -6.86 -2.68
CA SER A 169 11.61 -7.70 -3.11
C SER A 169 11.13 -9.12 -3.35
N LYS A 170 11.49 -9.71 -4.49
CA LYS A 170 11.09 -11.07 -4.87
C LYS A 170 12.34 -11.92 -5.09
N ARG A 171 12.40 -13.14 -4.52
CA ARG A 171 13.43 -14.12 -4.87
C ARG A 171 13.25 -14.52 -6.33
N LYS A 172 14.27 -14.35 -7.15
CA LYS A 172 14.23 -14.54 -8.62
C LYS A 172 13.77 -15.95 -9.02
N ASP A 173 14.24 -16.96 -8.29
CA ASP A 173 13.93 -18.38 -8.48
C ASP A 173 12.56 -18.82 -7.92
N SER A 174 11.80 -17.91 -7.29
CA SER A 174 10.60 -18.29 -6.56
C SER A 174 9.38 -18.59 -7.45
N VAL A 175 8.76 -19.73 -7.16
CA VAL A 175 7.46 -20.13 -7.72
C VAL A 175 6.31 -19.34 -7.09
N TYR A 176 5.18 -19.26 -7.79
CA TYR A 176 3.98 -18.61 -7.27
C TYR A 176 3.14 -19.58 -6.44
N ARG A 177 2.85 -19.22 -5.18
CA ARG A 177 1.96 -19.94 -4.28
C ARG A 177 1.06 -18.96 -3.55
N SER A 178 -0.24 -19.24 -3.56
CA SER A 178 -1.24 -18.40 -2.87
C SER A 178 -0.98 -18.33 -1.37
N GLY A 179 -1.22 -17.15 -0.79
CA GLY A 179 -1.05 -16.90 0.65
C GLY A 179 0.31 -16.30 1.03
N PRO A 180 0.58 -16.15 2.34
CA PRO A 180 1.79 -15.51 2.86
C PRO A 180 3.07 -16.23 2.44
N THR A 181 4.13 -15.48 2.18
CA THR A 181 5.41 -16.03 1.75
C THR A 181 6.60 -15.16 2.16
N MET A 182 7.73 -15.81 2.45
CA MET A 182 9.01 -15.13 2.63
C MET A 182 9.81 -14.97 1.33
N ASN A 183 9.35 -15.56 0.22
CA ASN A 183 9.96 -15.40 -1.09
C ASN A 183 9.68 -14.01 -1.67
N TRP A 184 8.58 -13.39 -1.24
CA TRP A 184 8.29 -11.99 -1.53
C TRP A 184 8.25 -11.23 -0.22
N ARG A 185 8.99 -10.13 -0.14
CA ARG A 185 9.12 -9.31 1.05
C ARG A 185 8.77 -7.88 0.72
N LYS A 186 7.88 -7.27 1.48
CA LYS A 186 7.56 -5.84 1.36
C LYS A 186 8.24 -5.08 2.48
N ILE A 187 8.80 -3.94 2.13
CA ILE A 187 9.27 -2.94 3.09
C ILE A 187 8.54 -1.64 2.81
N LYS A 188 8.17 -0.92 3.87
CA LYS A 188 7.47 0.36 3.78
C LYS A 188 8.39 1.51 4.14
N CYS A 189 8.20 2.64 3.47
CA CYS A 189 8.85 3.90 3.78
C CYS A 189 8.05 4.63 4.85
N TYR A 190 8.76 5.27 5.78
CA TYR A 190 8.16 5.98 6.90
C TYR A 190 8.61 7.44 6.91
N ALA A 191 7.71 8.35 7.24
CA ALA A 191 8.04 9.72 7.57
C ALA A 191 8.09 9.88 9.09
N GLU A 192 8.91 10.82 9.54
CA GLU A 192 8.88 11.33 10.90
C GLU A 192 8.54 12.81 10.86
N LYS A 193 7.67 13.25 11.76
CA LYS A 193 7.26 14.65 11.87
C LYS A 193 6.92 14.99 13.32
N GLU A 194 7.18 16.24 13.71
CA GLU A 194 6.62 16.79 14.94
C GLU A 194 5.19 17.29 14.67
N MET A 195 4.25 16.89 15.53
CA MET A 195 2.84 17.23 15.44
C MET A 195 2.27 17.48 16.84
N ASP A 196 1.22 18.29 16.93
CA ASP A 196 0.57 18.58 18.19
C ASP A 196 -0.17 17.35 18.70
N ILE A 197 -0.02 17.02 19.98
CA ILE A 197 -0.84 16.03 20.67
C ILE A 197 -2.08 16.76 21.21
N ILE A 198 -3.21 16.54 20.55
CA ILE A 198 -4.47 17.26 20.79
C ILE A 198 -5.51 16.43 21.55
N GLY A 199 -5.24 15.14 21.77
CA GLY A 199 -6.19 14.24 22.43
C GLY A 199 -5.57 12.89 22.76
N VAL A 200 -6.30 12.09 23.53
CA VAL A 200 -6.00 10.67 23.74
C VAL A 200 -7.24 9.82 23.57
N GLN A 201 -7.05 8.62 23.02
CA GLN A 201 -8.09 7.61 22.89
C GLN A 201 -7.65 6.36 23.65
N ARG A 202 -8.48 5.94 24.60
CA ARG A 202 -8.27 4.76 25.45
C ARG A 202 -9.54 3.92 25.39
N GLU A 203 -9.41 2.71 24.86
CA GLU A 203 -10.52 1.75 24.79
C GLU A 203 -10.09 0.48 25.53
N ALA A 204 -11.01 -0.12 26.29
CA ALA A 204 -10.75 -1.37 26.99
C ALA A 204 -10.30 -2.45 25.99
N GLY A 205 -9.18 -3.12 26.29
CA GLY A 205 -8.62 -4.16 25.43
C GLY A 205 -7.84 -3.65 24.21
N LYS A 206 -7.70 -2.34 24.00
CA LYS A 206 -6.88 -1.76 22.93
C LYS A 206 -5.70 -0.94 23.47
N PRO A 207 -4.56 -0.90 22.77
CA PRO A 207 -3.47 0.00 23.13
C PRO A 207 -3.92 1.46 23.10
N ALA A 208 -3.47 2.24 24.08
CA ALA A 208 -3.74 3.67 24.12
C ALA A 208 -3.08 4.40 22.94
N MET A 209 -3.79 5.39 22.40
CA MET A 209 -3.33 6.21 21.30
C MET A 209 -3.37 7.69 21.68
N VAL A 210 -2.40 8.45 21.18
CA VAL A 210 -2.47 9.91 21.14
C VAL A 210 -3.09 10.34 19.82
N LEU A 211 -3.88 11.40 19.83
CA LEU A 211 -4.47 12.02 18.65
C LEU A 211 -3.60 13.20 18.26
N MET A 212 -3.19 13.23 16.98
CA MET A 212 -2.24 14.19 16.46
C MET A 212 -2.95 15.24 15.60
N ALA A 213 -2.45 16.48 15.62
CA ALA A 213 -2.79 17.51 14.66
C ALA A 213 -1.53 18.06 13.97
N ASP A 214 -1.66 18.36 12.69
CA ASP A 214 -0.64 19.03 11.90
C ASP A 214 -1.19 20.39 11.47
N LYS A 215 -0.54 21.47 11.93
CA LYS A 215 -0.97 22.86 11.67
C LYS A 215 -2.46 23.08 12.03
N GLY A 216 -2.88 22.56 13.18
CA GLY A 216 -4.26 22.68 13.69
C GLY A 216 -5.30 21.78 13.00
N ARG A 217 -4.91 20.95 12.02
CA ARG A 217 -5.81 19.98 11.38
C ARG A 217 -5.57 18.59 11.95
N TYR A 218 -6.64 17.88 12.29
CA TYR A 218 -6.55 16.52 12.80
C TYR A 218 -5.87 15.60 11.78
N ALA A 219 -4.77 14.98 12.19
CA ALA A 219 -3.95 14.11 11.36
C ALA A 219 -4.18 12.62 11.64
N GLY A 220 -4.88 12.23 12.70
CA GLY A 220 -5.11 10.82 13.04
C GLY A 220 -4.51 10.42 14.39
N GLY A 221 -4.52 9.12 14.69
CA GLY A 221 -4.01 8.59 15.95
C GLY A 221 -2.66 7.90 15.80
N ALA A 222 -1.79 8.02 16.81
CA ALA A 222 -0.52 7.33 16.91
C ALA A 222 -0.45 6.47 18.18
N PHE A 223 0.07 5.25 18.03
CA PHE A 223 0.26 4.34 19.16
C PHE A 223 1.38 4.81 20.08
N VAL A 224 1.16 4.71 21.39
CA VAL A 224 2.19 4.98 22.39
C VAL A 224 2.94 3.68 22.71
N ALA A 225 4.12 3.51 22.13
CA ALA A 225 4.96 2.32 22.29
C ALA A 225 6.09 2.49 23.33
N PHE A 226 5.97 3.48 24.22
CA PHE A 226 7.00 3.76 25.23
C PHE A 226 7.10 2.67 26.30
N LYS A 227 8.31 2.56 26.88
CA LYS A 227 8.54 1.84 28.14
C LYS A 227 7.66 2.42 29.26
N ALA A 228 7.37 1.60 30.27
CA ALA A 228 6.36 1.89 31.29
C ALA A 228 6.57 3.23 31.99
N ASP A 229 7.81 3.57 32.35
CA ASP A 229 8.17 4.81 33.03
C ASP A 229 7.89 6.06 32.16
N LYS A 230 8.35 6.05 30.90
CA LYS A 230 8.14 7.16 29.96
C LYS A 230 6.67 7.28 29.58
N ARG A 231 5.97 6.14 29.48
CA ARG A 231 4.54 6.10 29.23
C ARG A 231 3.75 6.71 30.39
N GLN A 232 4.11 6.40 31.65
CA GLN A 232 3.48 7.00 32.82
C GLN A 232 3.69 8.52 32.83
N ARG A 233 4.92 8.99 32.61
CA ARG A 233 5.20 10.43 32.52
C ARG A 233 4.38 11.13 31.45
N LEU A 234 4.18 10.51 30.28
CA LEU A 234 3.28 11.05 29.25
C LEU A 234 1.85 11.17 29.78
N TRP A 235 1.34 10.15 30.47
CA TRP A 235 -0.01 10.16 31.02
C TRP A 235 -0.22 11.20 32.11
N ASP A 236 0.78 11.44 32.96
CA ASP A 236 0.71 12.50 33.97
C ASP A 236 0.59 13.88 33.30
N ARG A 237 1.34 14.13 32.22
CA ARG A 237 1.23 15.37 31.43
C ARG A 237 -0.10 15.51 30.71
N VAL A 238 -0.59 14.41 30.13
CA VAL A 238 -1.92 14.35 29.48
C VAL A 238 -3.02 14.71 30.47
N GLN A 239 -3.01 14.13 31.67
CA GLN A 239 -4.01 14.43 32.71
C GLN A 239 -4.02 15.91 33.11
N GLY A 240 -2.85 16.54 33.21
CA GLY A 240 -2.73 17.99 33.47
C GLY A 240 -3.28 18.88 32.35
N LYS A 241 -3.47 18.35 31.13
CA LYS A 241 -3.94 19.11 29.96
C LYS A 241 -5.37 18.78 29.52
N VAL A 242 -6.11 17.93 30.24
CA VAL A 242 -7.49 17.57 29.89
C VAL A 242 -8.41 18.80 29.84
N GLY A 243 -9.41 18.74 28.95
CA GLY A 243 -10.41 19.80 28.76
C GLY A 243 -10.06 20.77 27.64
N GLY A 244 -9.35 20.29 26.61
CA GLY A 244 -9.08 21.03 25.39
C GLY A 244 -10.29 21.15 24.46
N PRO A 245 -10.19 21.99 23.42
CA PRO A 245 -11.22 22.13 22.40
C PRO A 245 -11.34 20.85 21.57
N VAL A 246 -12.55 20.55 21.11
CA VAL A 246 -12.78 19.48 20.12
C VAL A 246 -12.34 20.00 18.75
N PRO A 247 -11.44 19.32 18.02
CA PRO A 247 -11.06 19.73 16.68
C PRO A 247 -12.26 19.75 15.72
N ILE A 248 -12.21 20.65 14.74
CA ILE A 248 -13.27 20.82 13.75
C ILE A 248 -13.50 19.48 13.01
N GLY A 249 -14.77 19.05 12.94
CA GLY A 249 -15.18 17.82 12.26
C GLY A 249 -15.08 16.54 13.12
N LEU A 250 -14.69 16.64 14.39
CA LEU A 250 -14.67 15.51 15.32
C LEU A 250 -15.74 15.61 16.40
N LYS A 251 -16.09 14.46 16.99
CA LYS A 251 -17.09 14.35 18.06
C LYS A 251 -16.42 14.31 19.43
N LYS A 252 -17.04 14.94 20.42
CA LYS A 252 -16.51 15.08 21.78
C LYS A 252 -16.32 13.73 22.47
N GLU A 253 -17.25 12.79 22.30
CA GLU A 253 -17.32 11.54 23.08
C GLU A 253 -16.29 10.48 22.62
N LYS A 254 -15.56 10.73 21.53
CA LYS A 254 -14.62 9.76 20.97
C LYS A 254 -13.22 9.80 21.60
N ALA A 255 -12.90 10.84 22.36
CA ALA A 255 -11.57 11.05 22.90
C ALA A 255 -11.56 12.01 24.10
N GLU A 256 -10.50 11.94 24.89
CA GLU A 256 -10.16 12.94 25.91
C GLU A 256 -9.31 14.03 25.24
N TRP A 257 -9.90 15.21 25.00
CA TRP A 257 -9.26 16.32 24.29
C TRP A 257 -8.36 17.14 25.21
N LEU A 258 -7.20 17.55 24.68
CA LEU A 258 -6.14 18.22 25.44
C LEU A 258 -5.99 19.68 25.03
N LYS A 259 -5.71 20.53 26.01
CA LYS A 259 -5.25 21.91 25.78
C LYS A 259 -3.91 21.88 25.02
N PRO A 260 -3.62 22.89 24.17
CA PRO A 260 -2.36 22.97 23.42
C PRO A 260 -1.08 22.92 24.28
N GLY A 261 0.06 22.78 23.61
CA GLY A 261 1.40 22.81 24.22
C GLY A 261 1.96 21.44 24.60
N LEU A 262 1.52 20.37 23.92
CA LEU A 262 2.18 19.08 23.94
C LEU A 262 2.48 18.69 22.50
N VAL A 263 3.75 18.47 22.18
CA VAL A 263 4.21 18.14 20.83
C VAL A 263 4.80 16.74 20.85
N GLY A 264 4.43 15.94 19.86
CA GLY A 264 4.90 14.57 19.68
C GLY A 264 5.70 14.42 18.40
N ARG A 265 6.87 13.78 18.48
CA ARG A 265 7.57 13.28 17.29
C ARG A 265 6.95 11.94 16.92
N VAL A 266 6.32 11.86 15.75
CA VAL A 266 5.57 10.68 15.28
C VAL A 266 6.21 10.10 14.03
N ARG A 267 6.33 8.77 13.98
CA ARG A 267 6.69 8.00 12.79
C ARG A 267 5.45 7.37 12.18
N PHE A 268 5.24 7.49 10.89
CA PHE A 268 4.04 7.02 10.19
C PHE A 268 4.34 6.65 8.74
N LEU A 269 3.43 5.93 8.07
CA LEU A 269 3.61 5.58 6.65
C LEU A 269 3.57 6.83 5.78
N LYS A 270 4.49 6.91 4.81
CA LYS A 270 4.47 7.96 3.78
C LYS A 270 3.25 7.79 2.85
N GLY A 271 2.78 8.90 2.28
CA GLY A 271 1.77 8.91 1.22
C GLY A 271 0.31 9.10 1.66
N GLU A 272 0.06 9.23 2.97
CA GLU A 272 -1.30 9.26 3.53
C GLU A 272 -1.66 10.63 4.12
N GLU A 273 -2.87 11.14 3.86
CA GLU A 273 -3.38 12.39 4.46
C GLU A 273 -3.57 12.25 5.98
N LYS A 274 -3.93 11.04 6.43
CA LYS A 274 -4.05 10.69 7.85
C LYS A 274 -3.00 9.68 8.24
N LEU A 275 -2.50 9.82 9.46
CA LEU A 275 -1.58 8.92 10.12
C LEU A 275 -2.08 7.47 10.08
N ARG A 276 -1.33 6.61 9.38
CA ARG A 276 -1.50 5.15 9.38
C ARG A 276 -0.25 4.47 9.90
N HIS A 277 -0.47 3.38 10.64
CA HIS A 277 0.58 2.64 11.38
C HIS A 277 1.49 3.56 12.20
N ALA A 278 0.94 4.68 12.69
CA ALA A 278 1.70 5.71 13.34
C ALA A 278 2.11 5.31 14.76
N LYS A 279 3.34 5.67 15.13
CA LYS A 279 3.91 5.43 16.46
C LYS A 279 4.49 6.74 16.99
N LEU A 280 4.13 7.08 18.21
CA LEU A 280 4.76 8.18 18.94
C LEU A 280 6.18 7.75 19.34
N LEU A 281 7.19 8.47 18.85
CA LEU A 281 8.62 8.21 19.13
C LEU A 281 9.12 9.02 20.32
N ASP A 282 8.64 10.25 20.46
CA ASP A 282 8.98 11.12 21.57
C ASP A 282 7.90 12.17 21.81
N TYR A 283 7.98 12.87 22.93
CA TYR A 283 7.13 14.02 23.23
C TYR A 283 7.87 15.07 24.04
N ARG A 284 7.44 16.32 23.90
CA ARG A 284 7.89 17.48 24.68
C ARG A 284 6.72 18.41 24.96
N GLU A 285 6.86 19.22 26.00
CA GLU A 285 5.99 20.37 26.21
C GLU A 285 6.59 21.58 25.48
N GLU A 286 5.71 22.46 25.01
CA GLU A 286 6.10 23.80 24.56
C GLU A 286 6.15 24.78 25.74
#